data_AF-A0A0L8LEX7-F1
#
_entry.id   AF-A0A0L8LEX7-F1
#
_cell.length_a   1.000
_cell.length_b   1.000
_cell.length_c   1.000
_cell.angle_alpha   90.00
_cell.angle_beta   90.00
_cell.angle_gamma   90.00
#
_symmetry.space_group_name_H-M   'P 1'
#
loop_
_entity.id
_entity.type
_entity.pdbx_description
1 polymer ?
#
loop_
_entity_poly.entity_id
_entity_poly.type
_entity_poly.pdbx_seq_one_letter_code
_entity_poly.pdbx_strand_id
1 'polypeptide(L)'
;MTAVYVQIDLDGPAGTLRVSGHGLPAVELVRAPGSRPDTHTPIGTRRAELLALTVDGEPAVIRPARGRLLRRSYRVDVRTDGVRYRLVPSGHDHSRFTRDGHRVGELLCSGDGRVIDTWEPGATPRDIAVGTALAAAFGTGASPWYETVGEIVSELIP
;
A
#
# COMPACT_ATOMS: atom_id res chain seq x y z
N MET A 1 9.57 -23.70 -1.53
CA MET A 1 9.30 -22.37 -0.97
C MET A 1 8.17 -22.53 0.03
N THR A 2 8.41 -22.25 1.32
CA THR A 2 7.35 -22.26 2.33
C THR A 2 6.39 -21.11 2.01
N ALA A 3 5.08 -21.38 1.96
CA ALA A 3 4.10 -20.33 1.76
C ALA A 3 4.20 -19.31 2.91
N VAL A 4 4.47 -18.05 2.58
CA VAL A 4 4.47 -16.96 3.55
C VAL A 4 3.02 -16.56 3.77
N TYR A 5 2.52 -16.74 4.99
CA TYR A 5 1.19 -16.25 5.36
C TYR A 5 1.29 -14.80 5.81
N VAL A 6 0.56 -13.92 5.13
CA VAL A 6 0.50 -12.49 5.44
C VAL A 6 -0.89 -12.16 5.96
N GLN A 7 -0.97 -11.61 7.15
CA GLN A 7 -2.18 -11.03 7.73
C GLN A 7 -2.14 -9.51 7.54
N ILE A 8 -3.24 -8.96 7.05
CA ILE A 8 -3.44 -7.53 6.83
C ILE A 8 -4.66 -7.11 7.64
N ASP A 9 -4.46 -6.16 8.55
CA ASP A 9 -5.52 -5.52 9.32
C ASP A 9 -5.55 -4.04 8.95
N LEU A 10 -6.55 -3.63 8.17
CA LEU A 10 -6.73 -2.27 7.68
C LEU A 10 -8.06 -1.72 8.20
N ASP A 11 -7.99 -0.66 9.01
CA ASP A 11 -9.12 0.17 9.39
C ASP A 11 -8.90 1.58 8.84
N GLY A 12 -9.42 1.82 7.64
CA GLY A 12 -9.35 3.13 6.96
C GLY A 12 -10.01 4.27 7.76
N PRO A 13 -11.23 4.09 8.30
CA PRO A 13 -11.85 5.04 9.22
C PRO A 13 -10.97 5.42 10.41
N ALA A 14 -10.47 4.44 11.16
CA ALA A 14 -9.55 4.67 12.29
C ALA A 14 -8.16 5.16 11.84
N GLY A 15 -7.81 4.92 10.57
CA GLY A 15 -6.53 5.31 9.99
C GLY A 15 -5.39 4.41 10.44
N THR A 16 -5.64 3.12 10.60
CA THR A 16 -4.64 2.15 11.03
C THR A 16 -4.48 1.03 10.01
N LEU A 17 -3.24 0.60 9.83
CA LEU A 17 -2.89 -0.59 9.07
C LEU A 17 -1.81 -1.35 9.84
N ARG A 18 -1.97 -2.68 9.92
CA ARG A 18 -0.94 -3.60 10.38
C ARG A 18 -0.77 -4.75 9.39
N VAL A 19 0.46 -4.99 8.97
CA VAL A 19 0.87 -6.20 8.25
C VAL A 19 1.73 -7.05 9.18
N SER A 20 1.42 -8.34 9.29
CA SER A 20 2.16 -9.29 10.12
C SER A 20 2.06 -10.69 9.57
N GLY A 21 2.86 -11.62 10.09
CA GLY A 21 2.85 -13.01 9.65
C GLY A 21 4.05 -13.77 10.18
N HIS A 22 4.02 -15.09 10.08
CA HIS A 22 5.12 -15.92 10.56
C HIS A 22 6.41 -15.62 9.77
N GLY A 23 7.46 -15.19 10.48
CA GLY A 23 8.76 -14.84 9.87
C GLY A 23 8.78 -13.48 9.15
N LEU A 24 7.71 -12.70 9.22
CA LEU A 24 7.65 -11.33 8.69
C LEU A 24 7.89 -10.32 9.83
N PRO A 25 8.64 -9.23 9.58
CA PRO A 25 8.60 -8.10 10.49
C PRO A 25 7.20 -7.49 10.49
N ALA A 26 6.72 -7.04 11.65
CA ALA A 26 5.47 -6.29 11.71
C ALA A 26 5.65 -4.94 11.02
N VAL A 27 4.70 -4.52 10.19
CA VAL A 27 4.68 -3.18 9.60
C VAL A 27 3.40 -2.49 10.02
N GLU A 28 3.53 -1.36 10.68
CA GLU A 28 2.38 -0.59 11.18
C GLU A 28 2.39 0.80 10.56
N LEU A 29 1.24 1.23 10.07
CA LEU A 29 1.04 2.58 9.53
C LEU A 29 -0.17 3.20 10.21
N VAL A 30 0.04 4.37 10.80
CA VAL A 30 -1.00 5.10 11.52
C VAL A 30 -1.13 6.50 10.93
N ARG A 31 -2.38 6.89 10.65
CA ARG A 31 -2.77 8.26 10.34
C ARG A 31 -3.00 9.01 11.65
N ALA A 32 -2.54 10.26 11.72
CA ALA A 32 -2.69 11.13 12.88
C ALA A 32 -4.14 11.13 13.40
N PRO A 33 -4.36 10.86 14.72
CA PRO A 33 -5.69 10.82 15.32
C PRO A 33 -6.48 12.10 15.09
N GLY A 34 -7.81 11.97 14.93
CA GLY A 34 -8.72 13.10 14.72
C GLY A 34 -8.64 13.77 13.33
N SER A 35 -7.72 13.35 12.46
CA SER A 35 -7.72 13.81 11.07
C SER A 35 -8.86 13.18 10.28
N ARG A 36 -9.58 14.01 9.52
CA ARG A 36 -10.69 13.54 8.67
C ARG A 36 -10.14 12.64 7.55
N PRO A 37 -10.65 11.40 7.40
CA PRO A 37 -10.22 10.52 6.32
C PRO A 37 -10.65 11.08 4.95
N ASP A 38 -9.73 11.02 3.99
CA ASP A 38 -10.06 11.03 2.56
C ASP A 38 -10.59 9.65 2.19
N THR A 39 -11.81 9.60 1.67
CA THR A 39 -12.45 8.34 1.27
C THR A 39 -11.73 7.68 0.10
N HIS A 40 -10.91 8.43 -0.64
CA HIS A 40 -10.28 7.92 -1.85
C HIS A 40 -8.97 7.16 -1.63
N THR A 41 -8.43 7.20 -0.41
CA THR A 41 -7.19 6.52 -0.05
C THR A 41 -7.51 5.48 1.01
N PRO A 42 -7.08 4.21 0.90
CA PRO A 42 -7.44 3.17 1.88
C PRO A 42 -7.03 3.50 3.32
N ILE A 43 -5.81 3.99 3.55
CA ILE A 43 -5.36 4.49 4.87
C ILE A 43 -5.97 5.87 5.23
N GLY A 44 -6.83 6.41 4.37
CA GLY A 44 -7.55 7.66 4.54
C GLY A 44 -6.72 8.93 4.39
N THR A 45 -5.46 8.87 3.97
CA THR A 45 -4.70 10.07 3.57
C THR A 45 -3.46 9.74 2.75
N ARG A 46 -3.03 10.69 1.92
CA ARG A 46 -1.71 10.71 1.27
C ARG A 46 -0.78 11.80 1.82
N ARG A 47 -1.21 12.51 2.86
CA ARG A 47 -0.42 13.58 3.50
C ARG A 47 0.65 12.95 4.38
N ALA A 48 1.90 13.03 3.94
CA ALA A 48 3.03 12.40 4.63
C ALA A 48 3.18 12.90 6.07
N GLU A 49 2.90 14.18 6.32
CA GLU A 49 2.97 14.79 7.65
C GLU A 49 1.91 14.26 8.65
N LEU A 50 0.91 13.53 8.15
CA LEU A 50 -0.11 12.88 8.97
C LEU A 50 0.12 11.39 9.13
N LEU A 51 1.25 10.84 8.66
CA LEU A 51 1.51 9.40 8.64
C LEU A 51 2.74 9.05 9.47
N ALA A 52 2.59 8.04 10.32
CA ALA A 52 3.68 7.41 11.06
C ALA A 52 3.79 5.94 10.64
N LEU A 53 4.95 5.54 10.13
CA LEU A 53 5.24 4.17 9.70
C LEU A 53 6.30 3.57 10.64
N THR A 54 6.10 2.34 11.09
CA THR A 54 7.12 1.54 11.78
C THR A 54 7.32 0.20 11.07
N VAL A 55 8.55 -0.33 11.16
CA VAL A 55 8.90 -1.67 10.70
C VAL A 55 9.59 -2.36 11.88
N ASP A 56 8.95 -3.38 12.42
CA ASP A 56 9.35 -4.07 13.66
C ASP A 56 9.52 -3.12 14.86
N GLY A 57 8.61 -2.14 14.96
CA GLY A 57 8.65 -1.10 15.97
C GLY A 57 9.60 0.07 15.65
N GLU A 58 10.52 -0.10 14.71
CA GLU A 58 11.47 0.95 14.34
C GLU A 58 10.86 1.99 13.38
N PRO A 59 11.00 3.30 13.65
CA PRO A 59 10.45 4.34 12.79
C PRO A 59 11.01 4.30 11.36
N ALA A 60 10.12 4.44 10.39
CA ALA A 60 10.44 4.55 8.97
C ALA A 60 9.87 5.82 8.36
N VAL A 61 10.57 6.37 7.37
CA VAL A 61 10.12 7.58 6.66
C VAL A 61 9.26 7.19 5.47
N ILE A 62 8.01 7.63 5.43
CA ILE A 62 7.10 7.42 4.30
C ILE A 62 6.79 8.74 3.58
N ARG A 63 6.75 8.71 2.24
CA ARG A 63 6.45 9.87 1.39
C ARG A 63 5.56 9.45 0.23
N PRO A 64 4.23 9.45 0.41
CA PRO A 64 3.30 9.31 -0.69
C PRO A 64 3.36 10.55 -1.59
N ALA A 65 3.36 10.36 -2.90
CA ALA A 65 3.11 11.46 -3.83
C ALA A 65 1.62 11.87 -3.80
N ARG A 66 1.31 13.07 -4.29
CA ARG A 66 0.00 13.74 -4.08
C ARG A 66 -1.21 13.09 -4.77
N GLY A 67 -1.03 12.23 -5.77
CA GLY A 67 -2.10 11.44 -6.39
C GLY A 67 -3.16 12.23 -7.17
N ARG A 68 -2.78 13.23 -7.98
CA ARG A 68 -3.77 14.17 -8.58
C ARG A 68 -3.73 14.36 -10.10
N LEU A 69 -2.83 13.73 -10.86
CA LEU A 69 -2.67 14.10 -12.28
C LEU A 69 -2.23 12.96 -13.22
N LEU A 70 -1.10 12.33 -12.92
CA LEU A 70 -0.46 11.34 -13.79
C LEU A 70 -0.25 10.04 -13.01
N ARG A 71 -0.15 8.89 -13.67
CA ARG A 71 0.09 7.59 -13.01
C ARG A 71 1.23 7.64 -11.97
N ARG A 72 2.35 8.29 -12.31
CA ARG A 72 3.49 8.49 -11.38
C ARG A 72 3.18 9.27 -10.11
N SER A 73 2.10 10.05 -10.09
CA SER A 73 1.68 10.86 -8.94
C SER A 73 1.11 10.02 -7.79
N TYR A 74 0.85 8.72 -8.03
CA TYR A 74 0.44 7.76 -7.02
C TYR A 74 1.59 6.99 -6.38
N ARG A 75 2.85 7.27 -6.75
CA ARG A 75 4.01 6.60 -6.15
C ARG A 75 4.05 6.79 -4.62
N VAL A 76 4.60 5.80 -3.93
CA VAL A 76 4.86 5.87 -2.48
C VAL A 76 6.31 5.46 -2.24
N ASP A 77 7.07 6.34 -1.62
CA ASP A 77 8.47 6.10 -1.26
C ASP A 77 8.57 5.80 0.25
N VAL A 78 9.35 4.79 0.62
CA VAL A 78 9.69 4.48 2.03
C VAL A 78 11.20 4.37 2.22
N ARG A 79 11.68 4.79 3.39
CA ARG A 79 13.06 4.56 3.85
C ARG A 79 13.06 3.95 5.25
N THR A 80 13.73 2.82 5.39
CA THR A 80 13.91 2.07 6.66
C THR A 80 15.24 1.33 6.57
N ASP A 81 16.03 1.33 7.65
CA ASP A 81 17.34 0.65 7.75
C ASP A 81 18.29 0.90 6.57
N GLY A 82 18.33 2.14 6.07
CA GLY A 82 19.16 2.54 4.93
C GLY A 82 18.65 2.07 3.55
N VAL A 83 17.61 1.24 3.50
CA VAL A 83 16.99 0.71 2.29
C VAL A 83 15.92 1.66 1.76
N ARG A 84 15.86 1.84 0.44
CA ARG A 84 14.81 2.64 -0.21
C ARG A 84 13.82 1.74 -0.92
N TYR A 85 12.57 1.80 -0.49
CA TYR A 85 11.45 1.14 -1.13
C TYR A 85 10.64 2.13 -1.96
N ARG A 86 10.09 1.64 -3.08
CA ARG A 86 9.15 2.41 -3.88
C ARG A 86 8.08 1.50 -4.45
N LEU A 87 6.83 1.87 -4.21
CA LEU A 87 5.65 1.41 -4.92
C LEU A 87 5.29 2.44 -5.99
N VAL A 88 5.15 2.04 -7.24
CA VAL A 88 4.77 2.93 -8.33
C VAL A 88 3.84 2.21 -9.31
N PRO A 89 2.78 2.86 -9.82
CA PRO A 89 1.92 2.22 -10.81
C PRO A 89 2.71 1.76 -12.04
N SER A 90 2.50 0.51 -12.43
CA SER A 90 3.04 -0.11 -13.65
C SER A 90 1.95 -0.41 -14.68
N GLY A 91 0.69 -0.50 -14.25
CA GLY A 91 -0.47 -0.79 -15.10
C GLY A 91 -1.72 -0.03 -14.65
N HIS A 92 -2.88 -0.51 -15.11
CA HIS A 92 -4.19 0.02 -14.74
C HIS A 92 -4.44 -0.12 -13.23
N ASP A 93 -4.26 -1.35 -12.76
CA ASP A 93 -4.49 -1.91 -11.43
C ASP A 93 -3.18 -2.38 -10.77
N HIS A 94 -2.14 -2.67 -11.55
CA HIS A 94 -0.85 -3.13 -11.03
C HIS A 94 0.09 -2.00 -10.60
N SER A 95 0.90 -2.27 -9.58
CA SER A 95 2.05 -1.45 -9.19
C SER A 95 3.32 -2.28 -9.06
N ARG A 96 4.42 -1.72 -9.57
CA ARG A 96 5.76 -2.27 -9.41
C ARG A 96 6.30 -1.88 -8.05
N PHE A 97 6.85 -2.86 -7.35
CA PHE A 97 7.57 -2.65 -6.10
C PHE A 97 9.06 -2.82 -6.31
N THR A 98 9.84 -1.89 -5.77
CA THR A 98 11.30 -1.85 -5.94
C THR A 98 12.02 -1.63 -4.62
N ARG A 99 13.20 -2.23 -4.49
CA ARG A 99 14.19 -2.01 -3.42
C ARG A 99 15.46 -1.46 -4.05
N ASP A 100 15.87 -0.27 -3.62
CA ASP A 100 17.03 0.46 -4.14
C ASP A 100 17.07 0.56 -5.67
N GLY A 101 15.89 0.66 -6.28
CA GLY A 101 15.72 0.76 -7.73
C GLY A 101 15.61 -0.59 -8.47
N HIS A 102 15.90 -1.71 -7.81
CA HIS A 102 15.72 -3.04 -8.37
C HIS A 102 14.29 -3.53 -8.15
N ARG A 103 13.69 -4.17 -9.16
CA ARG A 103 12.36 -4.78 -9.02
C ARG A 103 12.43 -5.92 -8.00
N VAL A 104 11.48 -5.93 -7.08
CA VAL A 104 11.29 -7.00 -6.09
C VAL A 104 9.95 -7.70 -6.27
N GLY A 105 8.96 -7.02 -6.85
CA GLY A 105 7.69 -7.65 -7.18
C GLY A 105 6.74 -6.74 -7.92
N GLU A 106 5.55 -7.25 -8.14
CA GLU A 106 4.38 -6.54 -8.64
C GLU A 106 3.17 -6.90 -7.80
N LEU A 107 2.39 -5.88 -7.48
CA LEU A 107 1.31 -5.94 -6.50
C LEU A 107 0.03 -5.41 -7.13
N LEU A 108 -1.08 -6.02 -6.73
CA LEU A 108 -2.43 -5.58 -7.03
C LEU A 108 -3.24 -5.54 -5.72
N CYS A 109 -3.90 -4.41 -5.45
CA CYS A 109 -4.79 -4.19 -4.34
C CYS A 109 -5.82 -3.11 -4.71
N SER A 110 -7.09 -3.48 -4.64
CA SER A 110 -8.23 -2.59 -4.94
C SER A 110 -8.55 -1.64 -3.79
N GLY A 111 -7.75 -1.64 -2.71
CA GLY A 111 -8.02 -0.86 -1.50
C GLY A 111 -8.95 -1.55 -0.48
N ASP A 112 -9.26 -2.84 -0.68
CA ASP A 112 -10.10 -3.68 0.18
C ASP A 112 -9.30 -4.42 1.28
N GLY A 113 -8.02 -4.08 1.44
CA GLY A 113 -7.11 -4.76 2.37
C GLY A 113 -6.63 -6.14 1.87
N ARG A 114 -6.97 -6.56 0.65
CA ARG A 114 -6.43 -7.77 0.03
C ARG A 114 -5.34 -7.40 -0.97
N VAL A 115 -4.21 -8.08 -0.89
CA VAL A 115 -3.09 -7.89 -1.82
C VAL A 115 -2.87 -9.19 -2.58
N ILE A 116 -2.93 -9.10 -3.91
CA ILE A 116 -2.46 -10.13 -4.82
C ILE A 116 -1.04 -9.76 -5.21
N ASP A 117 -0.11 -10.69 -5.07
CA ASP A 117 1.30 -10.43 -5.24
C ASP A 117 2.00 -11.42 -6.17
N THR A 118 3.07 -10.93 -6.79
CA THR A 118 4.06 -11.74 -7.47
C THR A 118 5.43 -11.20 -7.11
N TRP A 119 6.22 -12.02 -6.42
CA TRP A 119 7.55 -11.66 -5.94
C TRP A 119 8.64 -12.23 -6.86
N GLU A 120 9.69 -11.45 -7.07
CA GLU A 120 10.89 -11.91 -7.74
C GLU A 120 11.67 -12.91 -6.87
N PRO A 121 12.43 -13.83 -7.48
CA PRO A 121 13.37 -14.67 -6.74
C PRO A 121 14.33 -13.79 -5.92
N GLY A 122 14.40 -14.03 -4.61
CA GLY A 122 15.24 -13.26 -3.69
C GLY A 122 14.53 -12.10 -2.98
N ALA A 123 13.22 -11.93 -3.17
CA ALA A 123 12.42 -11.11 -2.26
C ALA A 123 12.54 -11.64 -0.82
N THR A 124 12.85 -10.74 0.10
CA THR A 124 13.02 -11.04 1.52
C THR A 124 11.71 -10.90 2.28
N PRO A 125 11.57 -11.49 3.48
CA PRO A 125 10.40 -11.26 4.34
C PRO A 125 10.08 -9.78 4.57
N ARG A 126 11.12 -8.94 4.70
CA ARG A 126 10.95 -7.49 4.84
C ARG A 126 10.37 -6.84 3.60
N ASP A 127 10.82 -7.26 2.42
CA ASP A 127 10.29 -6.74 1.15
C ASP A 127 8.80 -7.08 1.00
N ILE A 128 8.43 -8.32 1.37
CA ILE A 128 7.03 -8.78 1.37
C ILE A 128 6.21 -7.92 2.32
N ALA A 129 6.61 -7.81 3.58
CA ALA A 129 5.86 -7.06 4.58
C ALA A 129 5.69 -5.57 4.21
N VAL A 130 6.77 -4.90 3.79
CA VAL A 130 6.73 -3.48 3.39
C VAL A 130 5.91 -3.29 2.13
N GLY A 131 6.14 -4.10 1.09
CA GLY A 131 5.43 -3.99 -0.18
C GLY A 131 3.92 -4.20 -0.01
N THR A 132 3.53 -5.24 0.73
CA THR A 132 2.14 -5.52 1.08
C THR A 132 1.52 -4.37 1.87
N ALA A 133 2.22 -3.81 2.86
CA ALA A 133 1.70 -2.68 3.63
C ALA A 133 1.44 -1.46 2.75
N LEU A 134 2.33 -1.15 1.80
CA LEU A 134 2.14 -0.02 0.89
C LEU A 134 0.98 -0.25 -0.09
N ALA A 135 0.85 -1.46 -0.63
CA ALA A 135 -0.26 -1.79 -1.51
C ALA A 135 -1.60 -1.71 -0.77
N ALA A 136 -1.69 -2.27 0.45
CA ALA A 136 -2.90 -2.21 1.25
C ALA A 136 -3.27 -0.78 1.68
N ALA A 137 -2.29 0.03 2.11
CA ALA A 137 -2.53 1.39 2.57
C ALA A 137 -2.97 2.37 1.47
N PHE A 138 -2.42 2.21 0.26
CA PHE A 138 -2.56 3.23 -0.79
C PHE A 138 -3.28 2.73 -2.04
N GLY A 139 -3.63 1.44 -2.09
CA GLY A 139 -4.06 0.77 -3.31
C GLY A 139 -2.92 0.63 -4.31
N THR A 140 -3.21 0.00 -5.44
CA THR A 140 -2.29 -0.12 -6.57
C THR A 140 -2.92 0.39 -7.86
N GLY A 141 -2.07 0.70 -8.82
CA GLY A 141 -2.50 1.20 -10.12
C GLY A 141 -2.73 2.70 -10.09
N ALA A 142 -3.35 3.21 -11.15
CA ALA A 142 -3.64 4.63 -11.27
C ALA A 142 -5.13 4.92 -11.53
N SER A 143 -5.95 3.87 -11.54
CA SER A 143 -7.40 4.05 -11.63
C SER A 143 -7.93 4.47 -10.26
N PRO A 144 -8.73 5.55 -10.19
CA PRO A 144 -9.48 5.83 -8.98
C PRO A 144 -10.48 4.68 -8.75
N TRP A 145 -10.41 4.03 -7.59
CA TRP A 145 -11.28 2.90 -7.24
C TRP A 145 -12.80 3.18 -7.35
N TYR A 146 -13.22 4.45 -7.46
CA TYR A 146 -14.62 4.82 -7.70
C TYR A 146 -15.12 4.57 -9.13
N GLU A 147 -14.25 4.38 -10.12
CA GLU A 147 -14.70 3.97 -11.46
C GLU A 147 -15.23 2.53 -11.47
N THR A 148 -14.86 1.70 -10.49
CA THR A 148 -15.34 0.30 -10.37
C THR A 148 -16.68 0.19 -9.61
N VAL A 149 -17.12 1.25 -8.91
CA VAL A 149 -18.44 1.25 -8.23
C VAL A 149 -19.57 1.69 -9.18
N GLY A 150 -19.23 2.26 -10.34
CA GLY A 150 -20.20 2.73 -11.34
C GLY A 150 -20.97 1.64 -12.08
N GLU A 151 -20.51 0.39 -12.09
CA GLU A 151 -21.19 -0.68 -12.86
C GLU A 151 -22.25 -1.47 -12.10
N ILE A 152 -22.41 -1.28 -10.77
CA ILE A 152 -23.47 -1.97 -10.01
C ILE A 152 -24.78 -1.15 -9.96
N VAL A 153 -24.74 0.15 -10.29
CA VAL A 153 -25.94 1.02 -10.16
C VAL A 153 -26.74 1.15 -11.47
N SER A 154 -26.22 0.69 -12.61
CA SER A 154 -26.95 0.80 -13.89
C SER A 154 -27.95 -0.34 -14.17
N GLU A 155 -27.94 -1.44 -13.41
CA GLU A 155 -28.89 -2.56 -13.60
C GLU A 155 -30.15 -2.49 -12.72
N LEU A 156 -30.29 -1.47 -11.88
CA LEU A 156 -31.45 -1.29 -10.98
C LEU A 156 -32.36 -0.11 -11.34
N ILE A 157 -32.24 0.44 -12.55
CA ILE A 157 -33.18 1.43 -13.10
C ILE A 157 -33.72 0.93 -14.45
N PRO A 158 -34.95 0.38 -14.49
CA PRO A 158 -35.84 0.57 -15.64
C PRO A 158 -36.35 2.02 -15.71
#